data_AF-A0A078RAN0-F1
#
_entry.id   AF-A0A078RAN0-F1
#
_cell.length_a   1.000
_cell.length_b   1.000
_cell.length_c   1.000
_cell.angle_alpha   90.00
_cell.angle_beta   90.00
_cell.angle_gamma   90.00
#
_symmetry.space_group_name_H-M   'P 1'
#
loop_
_entity.id
_entity.type
_entity.pdbx_description
1 polymer ?
#
loop_
_entity_poly.entity_id
_entity_poly.type
_entity_poly.pdbx_seq_one_letter_code
_entity_poly.pdbx_strand_id
1 'polypeptide(L)' 'MSRIKKQLEICPPAYMCKGPNRENFVSTGHKCGYCKGNGWFWGTEEGSREDVHVSCPVCGGSGELDAIITVDWKPSSK' A
#
# COMPACT_ATOMS: atom_id res chain seq x y z
N MET A 1 -5.05 16.97 -16.56
CA MET A 1 -4.18 15.87 -16.11
C MET A 1 -4.99 14.59 -16.07
N SER A 2 -4.59 13.56 -16.82
CA SER A 2 -5.26 12.26 -16.82
C SER A 2 -5.03 11.50 -15.51
N ARG A 3 -5.99 10.68 -15.07
CA ARG A 3 -5.87 9.84 -13.86
C ARG A 3 -6.26 8.40 -14.22
N ILE A 4 -5.51 7.44 -13.73
CA ILE A 4 -5.88 6.02 -13.81
C ILE A 4 -6.80 5.72 -12.63
N LYS A 5 -8.01 5.23 -12.91
CA LYS A 5 -8.95 4.75 -11.89
C LYS A 5 -8.80 3.22 -11.79
N LYS A 6 -8.42 2.73 -10.60
CA LYS A 6 -8.39 1.29 -10.30
C LYS A 6 -9.68 0.96 -9.53
N GLN A 7 -10.49 0.02 -10.03
CA GLN A 7 -11.72 -0.46 -9.37
C GLN A 7 -11.59 -1.96 -9.11
N LEU A 8 -12.01 -2.41 -7.92
CA LEU A 8 -12.12 -3.83 -7.58
C LEU A 8 -13.60 -4.20 -7.58
N GLU A 9 -13.97 -5.15 -8.41
CA GLU A 9 -15.28 -5.81 -8.39
C GLU A 9 -15.16 -7.12 -7.61
N ILE A 10 -16.07 -7.35 -6.68
CA ILE A 10 -16.04 -8.49 -5.76
C ILE A 10 -17.15 -9.46 -6.16
N CYS A 11 -16.80 -10.68 -6.55
CA CYS A 11 -17.72 -11.73 -6.93
C CYS A 11 -17.31 -13.06 -6.24
N PRO A 12 -18.23 -13.77 -5.56
CA PRO A 12 -17.89 -15.02 -4.90
C PRO A 12 -17.34 -16.05 -5.90
N PRO A 13 -16.19 -16.70 -5.65
CA PRO A 13 -15.65 -17.72 -6.54
C PRO A 13 -16.59 -18.91 -6.67
N ALA A 14 -16.68 -19.47 -7.88
CA ALA A 14 -17.52 -20.64 -8.14
C ALA A 14 -17.08 -21.91 -7.38
N TYR A 15 -15.81 -21.98 -6.96
CA TYR A 15 -15.20 -23.15 -6.31
C TYR A 15 -14.83 -22.90 -4.83
N MET A 16 -15.74 -22.30 -4.05
CA MET A 16 -15.51 -22.17 -2.61
C MET A 16 -15.55 -23.51 -1.87
N CYS A 17 -14.57 -23.72 -0.99
CA CYS A 17 -14.47 -24.92 -0.15
C CYS A 17 -15.07 -24.67 1.24
N LYS A 18 -15.40 -25.75 1.97
CA LYS A 18 -15.67 -25.63 3.42
C LYS A 18 -14.37 -25.20 4.12
N GLY A 19 -14.36 -23.99 4.68
CA GLY A 19 -13.19 -23.42 5.35
C GLY A 19 -13.03 -21.92 5.08
N PRO A 20 -11.89 -21.34 5.47
CA PRO A 20 -11.57 -19.95 5.14
C PRO A 20 -11.46 -19.79 3.62
N ASN A 21 -12.30 -18.92 3.03
CA ASN A 21 -12.20 -18.52 1.63
C ASN A 21 -11.69 -17.08 1.61
N ARG A 22 -10.42 -16.90 1.20
CA ARG A 22 -9.75 -15.60 1.20
C ARG A 22 -9.09 -15.33 -0.16
N GLU A 23 -9.25 -14.11 -0.65
CA GLU A 23 -8.55 -13.59 -1.83
C GLU A 23 -7.67 -12.39 -1.45
N ASN A 24 -6.53 -12.26 -2.12
CA ASN A 24 -5.61 -11.12 -1.95
C ASN A 24 -5.38 -10.44 -3.29
N PHE A 25 -5.58 -9.13 -3.31
CA PHE A 25 -5.28 -8.28 -4.45
C PHE A 25 -4.20 -7.27 -4.05
N VAL A 26 -3.26 -7.03 -4.96
CA VAL A 26 -2.19 -6.06 -4.76
C VAL A 26 -2.34 -4.98 -5.82
N SER A 27 -2.47 -3.74 -5.37
CA SER A 27 -2.44 -2.57 -6.24
C SER A 27 -1.14 -1.83 -6.00
N THR A 28 -0.20 -1.94 -6.94
CA THR A 28 1.17 -1.45 -6.75
C THR A 28 1.38 0.00 -7.17
N GLY A 29 2.48 0.59 -6.70
CA GLY A 29 3.09 1.81 -7.23
C GLY A 29 2.32 3.09 -6.93
N HIS A 30 1.63 3.15 -5.78
CA HIS A 30 0.94 4.37 -5.37
C HIS A 30 1.93 5.34 -4.77
N LYS A 31 2.03 6.53 -5.36
CA LYS A 31 2.90 7.60 -4.85
C LYS A 31 2.68 7.82 -3.35
N CYS A 32 3.75 7.71 -2.57
CA CYS A 32 3.67 7.89 -1.13
C CYS A 32 3.21 9.32 -0.81
N GLY A 33 2.06 9.44 -0.13
CA GLY A 33 1.47 10.73 0.22
C GLY A 33 2.26 11.50 1.28
N TYR A 34 3.11 10.82 2.06
CA TYR A 34 3.90 11.40 3.15
C TYR A 34 5.12 12.15 2.60
N CYS A 35 6.01 11.46 1.87
CA CYS A 35 7.18 12.07 1.23
C CYS A 35 6.89 12.65 -0.17
N LYS A 36 5.62 12.64 -0.61
CA LYS A 36 5.22 13.08 -1.95
C LYS A 36 6.03 12.42 -3.07
N GLY A 37 6.33 11.13 -2.93
CA GLY A 37 7.10 10.36 -3.90
C GLY A 37 8.62 10.54 -3.83
N ASN A 38 9.16 11.35 -2.90
CA ASN A 38 10.59 11.60 -2.83
C ASN A 38 11.39 10.42 -2.24
N GLY A 39 10.76 9.63 -1.36
CA GLY A 39 11.41 8.53 -0.66
C GLY A 39 12.21 8.95 0.57
N TRP A 40 12.54 10.23 0.75
CA TRP A 40 13.34 10.72 1.88
C TRP A 40 13.00 12.17 2.26
N PHE A 41 13.55 12.65 3.36
CA PHE A 41 13.50 14.03 3.84
C PHE A 41 14.92 14.52 4.19
N TRP A 42 15.16 15.82 4.06
CA TRP A 42 16.38 16.43 4.60
C TRP A 42 16.36 16.35 6.12
N GLY A 43 17.47 15.92 6.70
CA GLY A 43 17.72 15.98 8.14
C GLY A 43 19.18 16.29 8.40
N THR A 44 19.51 16.49 9.67
CA THR A 44 20.90 16.65 10.15
C THR A 44 21.22 15.50 11.08
N GLU A 45 22.39 14.89 10.91
CA GLU A 45 22.85 13.82 11.81
C GLU A 45 23.16 14.39 13.21
N GLU A 46 22.79 13.68 14.28
CA GLU A 46 22.99 14.16 15.65
C GLU A 46 24.49 14.40 15.94
N GLY A 47 24.86 15.66 16.15
CA GLY A 47 26.24 16.06 16.42
C GLY A 47 27.06 16.43 15.17
N SER A 48 26.50 16.32 13.97
CA SER A 48 27.11 16.76 12.71
C SER A 48 26.33 17.96 12.12
N ARG A 49 27.01 18.78 11.30
CA ARG A 49 26.37 19.85 10.51
C ARG A 49 26.07 19.42 9.08
N GLU A 50 26.14 18.12 8.79
CA GLU A 50 25.96 17.60 7.44
C GLU A 50 24.49 17.30 7.17
N ASP A 51 24.01 17.79 6.03
CA ASP A 51 22.67 17.48 5.53
C ASP A 51 22.64 16.04 5.03
N VAL A 52 21.84 15.20 5.68
CA VAL A 52 21.66 13.79 5.34
C VAL A 52 20.27 13.53 4.79
N HIS A 53 20.17 12.56 3.87
CA HIS A 53 18.89 12.04 3.43
C HIS A 53 18.37 11.02 4.43
N VAL A 54 17.33 11.40 5.18
CA VAL A 54 16.64 10.50 6.09
C VAL A 54 15.52 9.80 5.32
N SER A 55 15.61 8.47 5.21
CA SER A 55 14.59 7.67 4.53
C SER A 55 13.19 7.93 5.10
N CYS A 56 12.20 8.02 4.21
CA CYS A 56 10.81 8.21 4.59
C CYS A 56 10.34 7.03 5.45
N PRO A 57 9.85 7.25 6.68
CA PRO A 57 9.48 6.17 7.60
C PRO A 57 8.22 5.42 7.16
N VAL A 58 7.43 6.00 6.25
CA VAL A 58 6.18 5.40 5.76
C VAL A 58 6.42 4.42 4.62
N CYS A 59 7.24 4.82 3.63
CA CYS A 59 7.51 3.98 2.45
C CYS A 59 8.89 3.30 2.51
N GLY A 60 9.64 3.47 3.60
CA GLY A 60 10.96 2.87 3.79
C GLY A 60 12.00 3.28 2.73
N GLY A 61 11.88 4.47 2.14
CA GLY A 61 12.81 4.93 1.09
C GLY A 61 12.29 4.83 -0.35
N SER A 62 11.27 4.02 -0.63
CA SER A 62 10.85 3.72 -2.02
C SER A 62 10.21 4.89 -2.77
N GLY A 63 9.59 5.84 -2.06
CA GLY A 63 8.71 6.86 -2.65
C GLY A 63 7.31 6.34 -3.02
N GLU A 64 7.05 5.04 -2.91
CA GLU A 64 5.81 4.40 -3.36
C GLU A 64 5.25 3.43 -2.32
N LEU A 65 3.96 3.15 -2.40
CA LEU A 65 3.21 2.26 -1.52
C LEU A 65 2.40 1.29 -2.36
N ASP A 66 2.33 0.05 -1.90
CA ASP A 66 1.43 -0.96 -2.47
C ASP A 66 0.22 -1.12 -1.55
N ALA A 67 -0.99 -1.04 -2.11
CA ALA A 67 -2.21 -1.31 -1.37
C ALA A 67 -2.51 -2.82 -1.45
N ILE A 68 -2.55 -3.47 -0.29
CA ILE A 68 -2.94 -4.87 -0.14
C ILE A 68 -4.41 -4.92 0.26
N ILE A 69 -5.24 -5.55 -0.57
CA ILE A 69 -6.67 -5.72 -0.32
C ILE A 69 -6.94 -7.19 -0.09
N THR A 70 -7.55 -7.50 1.04
CA THR A 70 -7.91 -8.86 1.40
C THR A 70 -9.42 -8.98 1.50
N VAL A 71 -9.98 -9.93 0.76
CA VAL A 71 -11.41 -10.24 0.77
C VAL A 71 -11.60 -11.56 1.51
N ASP A 72 -12.31 -11.51 2.64
CA ASP A 72 -12.70 -12.68 3.42
C ASP A 72 -14.18 -12.99 3.19
N TRP A 73 -14.47 -14.15 2.59
CA TRP A 73 -15.83 -14.59 2.35
C TRP A 73 -16.40 -15.28 3.60
N LYS A 74 -17.49 -14.74 4.13
CA LYS A 74 -18.19 -15.28 5.31
C LYS A 74 -19.68 -15.49 5.01
N PRO A 75 -20.32 -16.47 5.66
CA PRO A 75 -21.77 -16.59 5.61
C PRO A 75 -22.45 -15.29 6.06
N SER A 76 -23.55 -14.94 5.41
CA SER A 76 -24.41 -13.85 5.88
C SER A 76 -25.25 -14.34 7.06
N SER A 77 -25.21 -13.61 8.17
CA SER A 77 -26.19 -13.73 9.25
C SER A 77 -27.43 -12.93 8.87
N LYS A 78 -28.55 -13.62 8.62
CA LYS A 78 -29.89 -13.01 8.55
C LYS A 78 -30.56 -13.06 9.90
#